data_AF-A0A937UCB9-F1
#
_entry.id   AF-A0A937UCB9-F1
#
_cell.length_a   1.000
_cell.length_b   1.000
_cell.length_c   1.000
_cell.angle_alpha   90.00
_cell.angle_beta   90.00
_cell.angle_gamma   90.00
#
_symmetry.space_group_name_H-M   'P 1'
#
loop_
_entity.id
_entity.type
_entity.pdbx_description
1 polymer ?
#
loop_
_entity_poly.entity_id
_entity_poly.type
_entity_poly.pdbx_seq_one_letter_code
_entity_poly.pdbx_strand_id
1 'polypeptide(L)'
;MSASKPELASDCIILTGPTASGKTALGIRIAQRLNADILSADSVAVYKGLDIGSAKPTLEEQAQATHHLLDLVDPASLFTASDWLLAAA
;
A
#
# COMPACT_ATOMS: atom_id res chain seq x y z
N MET A 1 13.65 24.82 3.07
CA MET A 1 14.44 23.66 3.53
C MET A 1 14.44 22.66 2.38
N SER A 2 15.61 22.33 1.81
CA SER A 2 15.69 21.34 0.74
C SER A 2 15.57 19.96 1.37
N ALA A 3 14.41 19.33 1.26
CA ALA A 3 14.25 17.93 1.65
C ALA A 3 15.14 17.11 0.72
N SER A 4 16.17 16.46 1.28
CA SER A 4 16.95 15.45 0.57
C SER A 4 16.01 14.36 0.07
N LYS A 5 16.17 13.92 -1.18
CA LYS A 5 15.37 12.83 -1.74
C LYS A 5 15.46 11.62 -0.81
N PRO A 6 14.33 10.98 -0.46
CA PRO A 6 14.37 9.74 0.31
C PRO A 6 15.17 8.70 -0.50
N GLU A 7 16.13 8.06 0.17
CA GLU A 7 16.89 6.98 -0.42
C GLU A 7 15.99 5.74 -0.49
N LEU A 8 15.82 5.17 -1.69
CA LEU A 8 15.03 3.95 -1.83
C LEU A 8 15.75 2.83 -1.09
N ALA A 9 15.02 2.10 -0.25
CA ALA A 9 15.56 0.90 0.40
C ALA A 9 16.12 -0.05 -0.68
N SER A 10 17.34 -0.54 -0.47
CA SER A 10 18.06 -1.41 -1.41
C SER A 10 17.32 -2.72 -1.71
N ASP A 11 16.42 -3.12 -0.82
CA ASP A 11 15.64 -4.36 -0.89
C ASP A 11 14.13 -4.07 -1.10
N CYS A 12 13.80 -3.18 -2.04
CA CYS A 12 12.41 -2.84 -2.37
C CYS A 12 12.01 -3.33 -3.77
N ILE A 13 10.84 -3.96 -3.87
CA ILE A 13 10.21 -4.33 -5.15
C ILE A 13 9.00 -3.42 -5.38
N ILE A 14 8.98 -2.73 -6.52
CA ILE A 14 7.84 -1.91 -6.91
C ILE A 14 6.94 -2.70 -7.88
N LEU A 15 5.74 -3.06 -7.43
CA LEU A 15 4.72 -3.72 -8.24
C LEU A 15 3.63 -2.73 -8.67
N THR A 16 3.69 -2.26 -9.91
CA THR A 16 2.71 -1.33 -10.49
C THR A 16 1.85 -1.99 -11.57
N GLY A 17 0.75 -1.36 -11.96
CA GLY A 17 -0.17 -1.85 -12.98
C GLY A 17 -1.58 -1.28 -12.83
N PRO A 18 -2.43 -1.40 -13.86
CA PRO A 18 -3.78 -0.86 -13.83
C PRO A 18 -4.67 -1.54 -12.77
N THR A 19 -5.75 -0.87 -12.36
CA THR A 19 -6.76 -1.47 -11.47
C THR A 19 -7.29 -2.77 -12.10
N ALA A 20 -7.60 -3.77 -11.27
CA ALA A 20 -8.04 -5.10 -11.68
C ALA A 20 -7.01 -5.94 -12.51
N SER A 21 -5.73 -5.55 -12.56
CA SER A 21 -4.69 -6.35 -13.23
C SER A 21 -4.13 -7.52 -12.38
N GLY A 22 -4.71 -7.83 -11.23
CA GLY A 22 -4.27 -8.92 -10.35
C GLY A 22 -3.05 -8.62 -9.47
N LYS A 23 -2.72 -7.34 -9.22
CA LYS A 23 -1.56 -6.95 -8.40
C LYS A 23 -1.58 -7.52 -7.00
N THR A 24 -2.73 -7.50 -6.33
CA THR A 24 -2.89 -8.00 -4.96
C THR A 24 -2.46 -9.46 -4.85
N ALA A 25 -3.02 -10.33 -5.71
CA ALA A 25 -2.68 -11.75 -5.73
C ALA A 25 -1.20 -11.99 -6.05
N LEU A 26 -0.60 -11.22 -6.96
CA LEU A 26 0.83 -11.35 -7.26
C LEU A 26 1.71 -10.84 -6.11
N GLY A 27 1.35 -9.71 -5.50
CA GLY A 27 2.04 -9.11 -4.36
C GLY A 27 2.11 -10.07 -3.17
N ILE A 28 0.99 -10.71 -2.82
CA ILE A 28 0.92 -11.73 -1.76
C ILE A 28 1.87 -12.91 -2.05
N ARG A 29 1.88 -13.42 -3.29
CA ARG A 29 2.77 -14.51 -3.67
C ARG A 29 4.25 -14.13 -3.60
N ILE A 30 4.59 -12.88 -3.90
CA ILE A 30 5.96 -12.36 -3.77
C ILE A 30 6.31 -12.23 -2.29
N ALA A 31 5.44 -11.62 -1.49
CA ALA A 31 5.59 -11.43 -0.05
C ALA A 31 5.86 -12.74 0.68
N GLN A 32 5.07 -13.78 0.42
CA GLN A 32 5.25 -15.12 1.01
C GLN A 32 6.58 -15.77 0.63
N ARG A 33 7.06 -15.59 -0.60
CA ARG A 33 8.31 -16.19 -1.08
C ARG A 33 9.55 -15.49 -0.53
N LEU A 34 9.47 -14.19 -0.31
CA LEU A 34 10.58 -13.36 0.14
C LEU A 34 10.52 -13.06 1.64
N ASN A 35 9.48 -13.52 2.34
CA ASN A 35 9.18 -13.13 3.71
C ASN A 35 9.16 -11.59 3.87
N ALA A 36 8.47 -10.93 2.95
CA ALA A 36 8.39 -9.48 2.85
C ALA A 36 6.99 -8.98 3.21
N ASP A 37 6.91 -7.75 3.66
CA ASP A 37 5.65 -7.06 3.89
C ASP A 37 5.21 -6.26 2.65
N ILE A 38 3.91 -6.02 2.51
CA ILE A 38 3.32 -5.25 1.41
C ILE A 38 3.01 -3.85 1.88
N LEU A 39 3.55 -2.86 1.18
CA LEU A 39 3.23 -1.45 1.37
C LEU A 39 2.22 -0.99 0.30
N SER A 40 1.01 -0.60 0.70
CA SER A 40 0.02 -0.09 -0.26
C SER A 40 0.42 1.29 -0.78
N ALA A 41 0.52 1.42 -2.11
CA ALA A 41 0.75 2.69 -2.82
C ALA A 41 -0.48 3.12 -3.62
N ASP A 42 -1.67 2.97 -3.03
CA ASP A 42 -2.96 3.37 -3.62
C ASP A 42 -3.55 4.57 -2.84
N SER A 43 -3.92 5.63 -3.56
CA SER A 43 -4.40 6.88 -2.95
C SER A 43 -5.80 6.79 -2.34
N VAL A 44 -6.56 5.74 -2.62
CA VAL A 44 -7.93 5.55 -2.11
C VAL A 44 -7.95 4.49 -1.00
N ALA A 45 -7.12 3.46 -1.09
CA ALA A 45 -7.05 2.38 -0.10
C ALA A 45 -6.62 2.84 1.31
N VAL A 46 -6.02 4.03 1.42
CA VAL A 46 -5.66 4.67 2.70
C VAL A 46 -6.88 5.11 3.52
N TYR A 47 -8.06 5.24 2.91
CA TYR A 47 -9.27 5.74 3.57
C TYR A 47 -10.13 4.62 4.16
N LYS A 48 -10.59 4.82 5.39
CA LYS A 48 -11.44 3.88 6.13
C LYS A 48 -12.79 3.64 5.45
N GLY A 49 -13.20 2.37 5.36
CA GLY A 49 -14.55 1.96 4.90
C GLY A 49 -14.82 2.11 3.40
N LEU A 50 -13.86 2.55 2.59
CA LEU A 50 -13.99 2.67 1.14
C LEU A 50 -13.55 1.40 0.40
N ASP A 51 -13.94 0.21 0.86
CA ASP A 51 -13.27 -1.05 0.50
C ASP A 51 -13.55 -1.51 -0.93
N ILE A 52 -14.81 -1.43 -1.37
CA ILE A 52 -15.23 -1.93 -2.70
C ILE A 52 -14.66 -1.03 -3.82
N GLY A 53 -14.85 0.29 -3.70
CA GLY A 53 -14.42 1.24 -4.73
C GLY A 53 -12.91 1.38 -4.88
N SER A 54 -12.16 1.12 -3.80
CA SER A 54 -10.70 1.13 -3.81
C SER A 54 -10.08 -0.23 -4.18
N ALA A 55 -10.89 -1.27 -4.36
CA ALA A 55 -10.41 -2.64 -4.58
C ALA A 55 -9.38 -3.07 -3.53
N LYS A 56 -9.62 -2.74 -2.25
CA LYS A 56 -8.76 -3.18 -1.14
C LYS A 56 -8.66 -4.71 -1.10
N PRO A 57 -7.51 -5.25 -0.68
CA PRO A 57 -7.41 -6.67 -0.37
C PRO A 57 -8.46 -7.03 0.69
N THR A 58 -9.16 -8.12 0.47
CA THR A 58 -10.10 -8.69 1.44
C THR A 58 -9.37 -9.10 2.72
N LEU A 59 -10.11 -9.30 3.82
CA LEU A 59 -9.50 -9.77 5.07
C LEU A 59 -8.81 -11.14 4.90
N GLU A 60 -9.32 -12.00 4.02
CA GLU A 60 -8.70 -13.29 3.69
C GLU A 60 -7.37 -13.12 2.93
N GLU A 61 -7.27 -12.11 2.06
CA GLU A 61 -6.03 -11.77 1.37
C GLU A 61 -5.03 -11.08 2.31
N GLN A 62 -5.51 -10.19 3.19
CA GLN A 62 -4.67 -9.54 4.21
C GLN A 62 -4.13 -10.54 5.25
N ALA A 63 -4.84 -11.64 5.51
CA ALA A 63 -4.33 -12.71 6.38
C ALA A 63 -3.18 -13.51 5.74
N GLN A 64 -2.99 -13.42 4.42
CA GLN A 64 -1.95 -14.18 3.70
C GLN A 64 -0.59 -13.48 3.66
N ALA A 65 -0.54 -12.16 3.92
CA ALA A 65 0.68 -11.36 4.01
C ALA A 65 0.38 -10.05 4.76
N THR A 66 1.34 -9.50 5.52
CA THR A 66 1.17 -8.20 6.18
C THR A 66 0.97 -7.10 5.15
N HIS A 67 -0.12 -6.33 5.30
CA HIS A 67 -0.38 -5.15 4.49
C HIS A 67 -0.32 -3.89 5.36
N HIS A 68 0.44 -2.90 4.89
CA HIS A 68 0.59 -1.59 5.52
C HIS A 68 -0.12 -0.52 4.69
N LEU A 69 -0.41 0.62 5.31
CA LEU A 69 -1.02 1.81 4.70
C LEU A 69 -2.44 1.59 4.12
N LEU A 70 -3.20 0.71 4.76
CA LEU A 70 -4.64 0.58 4.55
C LEU A 70 -5.38 1.22 5.72
N ASP A 71 -6.56 1.79 5.47
CA ASP A 71 -7.48 2.23 6.53
C ASP A 71 -6.85 3.20 7.56
N LEU A 72 -5.98 4.10 7.12
CA LEU A 72 -5.26 5.04 7.98
C LEU A 72 -6.13 6.23 8.39
N VAL A 73 -6.89 6.79 7.46
CA VAL A 73 -7.56 8.09 7.64
C VAL A 73 -9.06 8.03 7.34
N ASP A 74 -9.82 8.97 7.92
CA ASP A 74 -11.25 9.12 7.62
C ASP A 74 -11.45 9.67 6.19
N PRO A 75 -12.48 9.23 5.44
CA PRO A 75 -12.78 9.72 4.08
C PRO A 75 -12.94 11.24 3.95
N ALA A 76 -13.31 11.95 5.02
CA ALA A 76 -13.43 13.41 5.01
C ALA A 76 -12.08 14.13 5.22
N SER A 77 -11.02 13.40 5.57
CA SER A 77 -9.68 13.95 5.78
C SER A 77 -8.94 14.13 4.45
N LEU A 78 -8.09 15.15 4.37
CA LEU A 78 -7.12 15.25 3.28
C LEU A 78 -5.97 14.26 3.54
N PHE A 79 -5.54 13.54 2.51
CA PHE A 79 -4.34 12.72 2.54
C PHE A 79 -3.49 12.97 1.29
N THR A 80 -2.23 13.37 1.49
CA THR A 80 -1.32 13.78 0.41
C THR A 80 -0.18 12.78 0.23
N ALA A 81 0.57 12.92 -0.87
CA ALA A 81 1.78 12.14 -1.08
C ALA A 81 2.85 12.37 0.01
N SER A 82 2.86 13.55 0.65
CA SER A 82 3.78 13.82 1.77
C SER A 82 3.36 13.06 3.03
N ASP A 83 2.05 12.98 3.30
CA ASP A 83 1.51 12.20 4.41
C ASP A 83 1.78 10.71 4.22
N TRP A 84 1.63 10.20 2.99
CA TRP A 84 1.98 8.83 2.64
C TRP A 84 3.46 8.53 2.92
N LEU A 85 4.37 9.43 2.52
CA LEU A 85 5.80 9.25 2.75
C LEU A 85 6.15 9.23 4.25
N LEU A 86 5.48 10.06 5.06
CA LEU A 86 5.64 10.07 6.51
C LEU A 86 5.09 8.81 7.18
N ALA A 87 3.98 8.27 6.67
CA ALA A 87 3.39 7.03 7.18
C ALA A 87 4.18 5.76 6.75
N ALA A 88 4.93 5.85 5.65
CA ALA A 88 5.76 4.77 5.11
C ALA A 88 7.17 4.69 5.74
N ALA A 89 7.54 5.65 6.60
CA ALA A 89 8.83 5.73 7.28
C ALA A 89 8.88 4.83 8.53
#